data_AF-A0A1Q3DII4-F1
#
_entry.id   AF-A0A1Q3DII4-F1
#
_cell.length_a   1.000
_cell.length_b   1.000
_cell.length_c   1.000
_cell.angle_alpha   90.00
_cell.angle_beta   90.00
_cell.angle_gamma   90.00
#
_symmetry.space_group_name_H-M   'P 1'
#
loop_
_entity.id
_entity.type
_entity.pdbx_description
1 polymer ?
#
loop_
_entity_poly.entity_id
_entity_poly.type
_entity_poly.pdbx_seq_one_letter_code
_entity_poly.pdbx_strand_id
1 'polypeptide(L)'
;NESIKNLYNRLLDITNALLGLGKVFGKDELVRKLLGCLNDEWEPKVTAIEESKDLKTMEIEELLGSLMTHEVKINKRSTNLVEKKLFKKKALKAWHLSDDESSDDEVTEQVANLCFMALSDDEDSENEVDDSYTFGELQFAFDELFVEFKKKCSQYSSLKKNMASIE
;
A
#
# COMPACT_ATOMS: atom_id res chain seq x y z
N ASN A 1 -7.99 -7.38 -2.43
CA ASN A 1 -7.24 -8.43 -3.14
C ASN A 1 -7.34 -9.75 -2.42
N GLU A 2 -7.59 -10.80 -3.19
CA GLU A 2 -7.36 -12.19 -2.79
C GLU A 2 -5.85 -12.49 -2.84
N SER A 3 -5.35 -13.45 -2.05
CA SER A 3 -3.93 -13.83 -2.10
C SER A 3 -3.59 -14.64 -3.34
N ILE A 4 -2.34 -14.58 -3.80
CA ILE A 4 -1.84 -15.36 -4.95
C ILE A 4 -2.10 -16.86 -4.76
N LYS A 5 -1.95 -17.36 -3.53
CA LYS A 5 -2.22 -18.77 -3.21
C LYS A 5 -3.68 -19.14 -3.44
N ASN A 6 -4.60 -18.30 -2.97
CA ASN A 6 -6.03 -18.56 -3.09
C ASN A 6 -6.48 -18.45 -4.55
N LEU A 7 -5.95 -17.45 -5.28
CA LEU A 7 -6.19 -17.29 -6.71
C LEU A 7 -5.76 -18.54 -7.50
N TYR A 8 -4.56 -19.05 -7.22
CA TYR A 8 -4.05 -20.26 -7.85
C TYR A 8 -4.91 -21.50 -7.55
N ASN A 9 -5.31 -21.69 -6.28
CA ASN A 9 -6.21 -22.79 -5.92
C ASN A 9 -7.55 -22.70 -6.66
N ARG A 10 -8.15 -21.51 -6.75
CA ARG A 10 -9.39 -21.31 -7.49
C ARG A 10 -9.22 -21.62 -8.98
N LEU A 11 -8.10 -21.22 -9.59
CA LEU A 11 -7.77 -21.57 -10.97
C LEU A 11 -7.67 -23.10 -11.13
N LEU A 12 -7.05 -23.80 -10.18
CA LEU A 12 -6.92 -25.25 -10.19
C LEU A 12 -8.28 -25.94 -10.09
N ASP A 13 -9.16 -25.48 -9.20
CA ASP A 13 -10.52 -26.02 -9.04
C ASP A 13 -11.33 -25.90 -10.33
N ILE A 14 -11.27 -24.73 -10.99
CA ILE A 14 -11.93 -24.49 -12.28
C ILE A 14 -11.33 -25.40 -13.36
N THR A 15 -10.01 -25.52 -13.42
CA THR A 15 -9.31 -26.36 -14.40
C THR A 15 -9.67 -27.83 -14.22
N ASN A 16 -9.75 -28.31 -12.98
CA ASN A 16 -10.13 -29.68 -12.65
C ASN A 16 -11.59 -29.97 -13.02
N ALA A 17 -12.50 -29.03 -12.77
CA ALA A 17 -13.88 -29.15 -13.21
C ALA A 17 -13.98 -29.24 -14.75
N LEU A 18 -13.22 -28.41 -15.46
CA LEU A 18 -13.16 -28.43 -16.92
C LEU A 18 -12.50 -29.68 -17.49
N LEU A 19 -11.52 -30.25 -16.78
CA LEU A 19 -10.92 -31.54 -17.11
C LEU A 19 -11.96 -32.66 -17.05
N GLY A 20 -12.84 -32.64 -16.04
CA GLY A 20 -13.98 -33.56 -15.94
C GLY A 20 -14.98 -33.44 -17.10
N LEU A 21 -15.00 -32.28 -17.78
CA LEU A 21 -15.80 -32.03 -18.98
C LEU A 21 -15.03 -32.31 -20.28
N GLY A 22 -13.80 -32.82 -20.19
CA GLY A 22 -12.96 -33.20 -21.33
C GLY A 22 -12.05 -32.08 -21.87
N LYS A 23 -12.00 -30.91 -21.23
CA LYS A 23 -11.06 -29.85 -21.60
C LYS A 23 -9.74 -29.98 -20.82
N VAL A 24 -8.66 -30.27 -21.53
CA VAL A 24 -7.31 -30.35 -20.97
C VAL A 24 -6.58 -29.03 -21.20
N PHE A 25 -5.89 -28.54 -20.17
CA PHE A 25 -5.07 -27.34 -20.23
C PHE A 25 -3.59 -27.69 -20.25
N GLY A 26 -2.85 -27.10 -21.19
CA GLY A 26 -1.39 -27.17 -21.21
C GLY A 26 -0.78 -26.32 -20.09
N LYS A 27 0.46 -26.64 -19.69
CA LYS A 27 1.19 -25.86 -18.67
C LYS A 27 1.27 -24.37 -19.02
N ASP A 28 1.58 -24.07 -20.28
CA ASP A 28 1.71 -22.72 -20.81
C ASP A 28 0.36 -21.98 -20.84
N GLU A 29 -0.75 -22.70 -21.08
CA GLU A 29 -2.09 -22.13 -20.98
C GLU A 29 -2.44 -21.77 -19.53
N LEU A 30 -2.08 -22.63 -18.56
CA LEU A 30 -2.30 -22.35 -17.14
C LEU A 30 -1.48 -21.15 -16.66
N VAL A 31 -0.22 -21.03 -17.11
CA VAL A 31 0.64 -19.86 -16.85
C VAL A 31 -0.03 -18.58 -17.35
N ARG A 32 -0.48 -18.57 -18.61
CA ARG A 32 -1.18 -17.38 -19.18
C ARG A 32 -2.49 -17.06 -18.46
N LYS A 33 -3.25 -18.09 -18.07
CA LYS A 33 -4.49 -17.90 -17.29
C LYS A 33 -4.22 -17.33 -15.91
N LEU A 34 -3.17 -17.79 -15.22
CA LEU A 34 -2.78 -17.27 -13.91
C LEU A 34 -2.36 -15.80 -14.00
N LEU A 35 -1.49 -15.45 -14.96
CA LEU A 35 -1.06 -14.06 -15.17
C LEU A 35 -2.26 -13.15 -15.53
N GLY A 36 -3.15 -13.61 -16.39
CA GLY A 36 -4.35 -12.85 -16.79
C GLY A 36 -5.42 -12.72 -15.71
N CYS A 37 -5.28 -13.41 -14.57
CA CYS A 37 -6.19 -13.24 -13.41
C CYS A 37 -5.68 -12.21 -12.40
N LEU A 38 -4.47 -11.66 -12.58
CA LEU A 38 -3.91 -10.66 -11.68
C LEU A 38 -4.52 -9.27 -11.95
N ASN A 39 -4.62 -8.44 -10.91
CA ASN A 39 -5.09 -7.06 -11.05
C ASN A 39 -3.99 -6.13 -11.59
N ASP A 40 -4.37 -4.92 -12.02
CA ASP A 40 -3.48 -3.93 -12.67
C ASP A 40 -2.22 -3.60 -11.84
N GLU A 41 -2.27 -3.75 -10.51
CA GLU A 41 -1.12 -3.57 -9.62
C GLU A 41 0.04 -4.56 -9.90
N TRP A 42 -0.23 -5.66 -10.63
CA TRP A 42 0.78 -6.62 -11.05
C TRP A 42 1.29 -6.40 -12.47
N GLU A 43 0.72 -5.49 -13.26
CA GLU A 43 1.14 -5.26 -14.67
C GLU A 43 2.64 -5.09 -14.82
N PRO A 44 3.34 -4.28 -14.00
CA PRO A 44 4.79 -4.12 -14.13
C PRO A 44 5.55 -5.44 -13.92
N LYS A 45 5.05 -6.29 -13.01
CA LYS A 45 5.64 -7.60 -12.71
C LYS A 45 5.32 -8.62 -13.79
N VAL A 46 4.10 -8.62 -14.33
CA VAL A 46 3.67 -9.45 -15.46
C VAL A 46 4.51 -9.12 -16.68
N THR A 47 4.61 -7.83 -17.03
CA THR A 47 5.42 -7.33 -18.16
C THR A 47 6.87 -7.78 -18.04
N ALA A 48 7.49 -7.58 -16.87
CA ALA A 48 8.87 -8.02 -16.65
C ALA A 48 9.06 -9.54 -16.78
N ILE A 49 8.06 -10.35 -16.42
CA ILE A 49 8.09 -11.81 -16.60
C ILE A 49 7.96 -12.17 -18.09
N GLU A 50 7.06 -11.52 -18.81
CA GLU A 50 6.84 -11.72 -20.25
C GLU A 50 8.05 -11.31 -21.09
N GLU A 51 8.77 -10.27 -20.68
CA GLU A 51 9.99 -9.80 -21.36
C GLU A 51 11.22 -10.66 -21.05
N SER A 52 11.31 -11.21 -19.83
CA SER A 52 12.52 -11.91 -19.37
C SER A 52 12.50 -13.43 -19.54
N LYS A 53 11.33 -14.06 -19.73
CA LYS A 53 11.19 -15.52 -19.79
C LYS A 53 10.22 -15.96 -20.88
N ASP A 54 10.55 -17.08 -21.53
CA ASP A 54 9.60 -17.76 -22.41
C ASP A 54 8.54 -18.50 -21.59
N LEU A 55 7.32 -17.96 -21.58
CA LEU A 55 6.16 -18.50 -20.87
C LEU A 55 5.84 -19.96 -21.23
N LYS A 56 6.27 -20.45 -22.40
CA LYS A 56 6.07 -21.84 -22.80
C LYS A 56 6.95 -22.84 -22.06
N THR A 57 8.09 -22.37 -21.56
CA THR A 57 9.09 -23.19 -20.85
C THR A 57 9.02 -23.03 -19.34
N MET A 58 8.29 -22.02 -18.86
CA MET A 58 8.20 -21.67 -17.45
C MET A 58 7.32 -22.66 -16.69
N GLU A 59 7.86 -23.24 -15.63
CA GLU A 59 7.11 -24.11 -14.72
C GLU A 59 6.19 -23.27 -13.82
N ILE A 60 4.99 -23.78 -13.56
CA ILE A 60 3.94 -23.03 -12.85
C ILE A 60 4.31 -22.80 -11.39
N GLU A 61 5.04 -23.72 -10.77
CA GLU A 61 5.54 -23.60 -9.40
C GLU A 61 6.59 -22.48 -9.28
N GLU A 62 7.43 -22.32 -10.31
CA GLU A 62 8.42 -21.23 -10.36
C GLU A 62 7.74 -19.87 -10.47
N LEU A 63 6.72 -19.77 -11.34
CA LEU A 63 5.88 -18.59 -11.45
C LEU A 63 5.20 -18.25 -10.11
N LEU A 64 4.58 -19.26 -9.50
CA LEU A 64 3.88 -19.10 -8.24
C LEU A 64 4.82 -18.62 -7.13
N GLY A 65 6.04 -19.18 -7.06
CA GLY A 65 7.07 -18.73 -6.12
C GLY A 65 7.49 -17.28 -6.34
N SER A 66 7.68 -16.85 -7.59
CA SER A 66 8.02 -15.47 -7.95
C SER A 66 6.89 -14.51 -7.53
N LEU A 67 5.64 -14.86 -7.82
CA LEU A 67 4.46 -14.04 -7.48
C LEU A 67 4.26 -13.94 -5.96
N MET A 68 4.35 -15.05 -5.22
CA MET A 68 4.23 -15.04 -3.75
C MET A 68 5.35 -14.25 -3.08
N THR A 69 6.59 -14.35 -3.59
CA THR A 69 7.72 -13.56 -3.07
C THR A 69 7.47 -12.06 -3.27
N HIS A 70 6.93 -11.69 -4.42
CA HIS A 70 6.56 -10.32 -4.72
C HIS A 70 5.39 -9.83 -3.86
N GLU A 71 4.38 -10.66 -3.60
CA GLU A 71 3.27 -10.39 -2.69
C GLU A 71 3.77 -10.03 -1.28
N VAL A 72 4.69 -10.83 -0.73
CA VAL A 72 5.32 -10.57 0.57
C VAL A 72 6.12 -9.27 0.54
N LYS A 73 6.84 -8.99 -0.56
CA LYS A 73 7.63 -7.75 -0.70
C LYS A 73 6.75 -6.51 -0.77
N ILE A 74 5.63 -6.56 -1.51
CA ILE A 74 4.62 -5.50 -1.52
C ILE A 74 4.11 -5.28 -0.10
N ASN A 75 3.66 -6.35 0.57
CA ASN A 75 3.09 -6.24 1.91
C ASN A 75 4.09 -5.69 2.95
N LYS A 76 5.37 -6.08 2.89
CA LYS A 76 6.43 -5.53 3.75
C LYS A 76 6.71 -4.06 3.48
N ARG A 77 6.70 -3.62 2.22
CA ARG A 77 6.80 -2.19 1.90
C ARG A 77 5.62 -1.42 2.49
N SER A 78 4.40 -1.96 2.38
CA SER A 78 3.21 -1.39 3.00
C SER A 78 3.37 -1.22 4.52
N THR A 79 3.85 -2.24 5.23
CA THR A 79 4.05 -2.19 6.70
C THR A 79 5.15 -1.20 7.08
N ASN A 80 6.31 -1.25 6.41
CA ASN A 80 7.43 -0.34 6.69
C ASN A 80 7.05 1.13 6.43
N LEU A 81 6.26 1.39 5.39
CA LEU A 81 5.75 2.74 5.10
C LEU A 81 4.76 3.21 6.18
N VAL A 82 3.90 2.31 6.68
CA VAL A 82 2.97 2.62 7.79
C VAL A 82 3.74 2.90 9.08
N GLU A 83 4.78 2.14 9.39
CA GLU A 83 5.64 2.32 10.56
C GLU A 83 6.43 3.63 10.49
N LYS A 84 7.09 3.93 9.35
CA LYS A 84 7.78 5.20 9.12
C LYS A 84 6.82 6.39 9.22
N LYS A 85 5.61 6.29 8.64
CA LYS A 85 4.57 7.33 8.76
C LYS A 85 4.08 7.49 10.19
N LEU A 86 3.90 6.41 10.95
CA LEU A 86 3.48 6.46 12.35
C LEU A 86 4.56 7.10 13.24
N PHE A 87 5.83 6.77 12.99
CA PHE A 87 6.97 7.36 13.69
C PHE A 87 7.06 8.86 13.43
N LYS A 88 6.96 9.30 12.15
CA LYS A 88 6.94 10.71 11.78
C LYS A 88 5.78 11.48 12.43
N LYS A 89 4.58 10.89 12.48
CA LYS A 89 3.40 11.47 13.17
C LYS A 89 3.62 11.60 14.68
N LYS A 90 4.24 10.62 15.34
CA LYS A 90 4.56 10.67 16.77
C LYS A 90 5.60 11.75 17.08
N ALA A 91 6.66 11.85 16.27
CA ALA A 91 7.68 12.88 16.41
C ALA A 91 7.09 14.29 16.27
N LEU A 92 6.26 14.53 15.24
CA LEU A 92 5.62 15.83 15.00
C LEU A 92 4.64 16.23 16.11
N LYS A 93 3.94 15.24 16.71
CA LYS A 93 3.07 15.46 17.86
C LYS A 93 3.84 15.78 19.13
N ALA A 94 5.00 15.14 19.35
CA ALA A 94 5.87 15.44 20.48
C ALA A 94 6.45 16.86 20.39
N TRP A 95 6.82 17.32 19.19
CA TRP A 95 7.24 18.70 18.94
C TRP A 95 6.15 19.73 19.31
N HIS A 96 4.92 19.53 18.84
CA HIS A 96 3.82 20.46 19.13
C HIS A 96 3.39 20.48 20.61
N LEU A 97 3.63 19.40 21.36
CA LEU A 97 3.33 19.34 22.80
C LEU A 97 4.43 19.98 23.65
N SER A 98 5.61 20.26 23.08
CA SER A 98 6.71 20.95 23.76
C SER A 98 6.57 22.48 23.71
N ASP A 99 5.59 23.00 22.97
CA ASP A 99 5.45 24.44 22.67
C ASP A 99 4.37 25.14 23.54
N ASP A 100 3.76 24.42 24.49
CA ASP A 100 2.68 24.93 25.34
C ASP A 100 3.00 24.75 26.84
N GLU A 101 3.79 25.69 27.39
CA GLU A 101 4.15 25.84 28.83
C GLU A 101 5.40 25.05 29.31
N SER A 102 6.59 25.66 29.14
CA SER A 102 7.53 25.96 30.24
C SER A 102 8.95 26.11 29.71
N SER A 103 9.53 27.28 29.94
CA SER A 103 10.96 27.59 29.80
C SER A 103 11.84 26.59 30.57
N ASP A 104 12.56 25.70 29.87
CA ASP A 104 13.85 25.16 30.34
C ASP A 104 14.63 24.53 29.16
N ASP A 105 15.89 24.93 28.99
CA ASP A 105 16.75 24.65 27.83
C ASP A 105 17.23 23.18 27.70
N GLU A 106 16.77 22.26 28.56
CA GLU A 106 17.28 20.87 28.64
C GLU A 106 16.50 19.84 27.78
N VAL A 107 15.29 20.17 27.29
CA VAL A 107 14.42 19.21 26.57
C VAL A 107 14.74 19.11 25.06
N THR A 108 15.58 20.01 24.54
CA THR A 108 15.90 20.12 23.11
C THR A 108 16.83 19.02 22.61
N GLU A 109 17.74 18.51 23.46
CA GLU A 109 18.75 17.51 23.08
C GLU A 109 18.13 16.12 22.85
N GLN A 110 17.13 15.74 23.64
CA GLN A 110 16.42 14.45 23.49
C GLN A 110 15.54 14.44 22.23
N VAL A 111 14.94 15.58 21.92
CA VAL A 111 14.14 15.79 20.71
C VAL A 111 15.04 15.86 19.46
N ALA A 112 16.21 16.49 19.57
CA ALA A 112 17.20 16.52 18.51
C ALA A 112 17.78 15.12 18.23
N ASN A 113 18.08 14.34 19.27
CA ASN A 113 18.54 12.95 19.13
C ASN A 113 17.48 12.06 18.44
N LEU A 114 16.20 12.26 18.76
CA LEU A 114 15.10 11.57 18.08
C LEU A 114 14.98 11.97 16.59
N CYS A 115 15.18 13.25 16.27
CA CYS A 115 15.20 13.74 14.89
C CYS A 115 16.43 13.24 14.11
N PHE A 116 17.58 13.15 14.78
CA PHE A 116 18.81 12.63 14.19
C PHE A 116 18.67 11.14 13.87
N MET A 117 18.09 10.34 14.78
CA MET A 117 17.76 8.94 14.51
C MET A 117 16.76 8.76 13.36
N ALA A 118 15.85 9.72 13.14
CA ALA A 118 14.89 9.69 12.04
C ALA A 118 15.53 9.97 10.66
N LEU A 119 16.67 10.68 10.64
CA LEU A 119 17.39 11.11 9.43
C LEU A 119 18.62 10.25 9.13
N SER A 120 19.13 9.49 10.11
CA SER A 120 20.37 8.70 9.97
C SER A 120 20.16 7.32 9.34
N ASP A 121 18.92 6.88 9.11
CA ASP A 121 18.59 5.60 8.47
C ASP A 121 18.49 5.70 6.93
N ASP A 122 18.83 6.85 6.34
CA ASP A 122 18.79 7.11 4.88
C ASP A 122 20.17 7.00 4.19
N GLU A 123 21.04 6.12 4.67
CA GLU A 123 22.21 5.67 3.90
C GLU A 123 21.85 4.35 3.21
N ASP A 124 21.10 4.44 2.11
CA ASP A 124 21.14 3.54 0.94
C ASP A 124 19.79 3.56 0.19
N SER A 125 19.64 4.50 -0.76
CA SER A 125 19.21 4.20 -2.14
C SER A 125 18.96 5.51 -2.86
N GLU A 126 19.83 5.81 -3.81
CA GLU A 126 19.58 6.80 -4.85
C GLU A 126 18.26 6.52 -5.61
N ASN A 127 17.72 7.61 -6.18
CA ASN A 127 17.08 7.73 -7.50
C ASN A 127 15.55 7.98 -7.59
N GLU A 128 15.31 9.05 -8.37
CA GLU A 128 14.10 9.52 -9.07
C GLU A 128 12.95 10.08 -8.22
N VAL A 129 12.84 11.42 -8.26
CA VAL A 129 11.59 12.14 -8.03
C VAL A 129 10.62 11.79 -9.15
N ASP A 130 9.88 10.71 -8.95
CA ASP A 130 8.67 10.38 -9.71
C ASP A 130 7.54 11.27 -9.20
N ASP A 131 7.09 12.22 -10.02
CA ASP A 131 5.94 13.10 -9.73
C ASP A 131 4.59 12.34 -9.72
N SER A 132 4.62 11.00 -9.81
CA SER A 132 3.42 10.19 -9.64
C SER A 132 3.02 10.13 -8.15
N TYR A 133 1.84 10.67 -7.84
CA TYR A 133 1.26 10.49 -6.52
C TYR A 133 1.05 9.00 -6.27
N THR A 134 1.74 8.48 -5.26
CA THR A 134 1.55 7.10 -4.83
C THR A 134 0.13 6.93 -4.28
N PHE A 135 -0.45 5.74 -4.42
CA PHE A 135 -1.78 5.44 -3.87
C PHE A 135 -1.92 5.83 -2.38
N GLY A 136 -0.83 5.71 -1.62
CA GLY A 136 -0.80 6.11 -0.22
C GLY A 136 -0.78 7.63 0.03
N GLU A 137 -0.30 8.44 -0.91
CA GLU A 137 -0.41 9.90 -0.86
C GLU A 137 -1.82 10.36 -1.25
N LEU A 138 -2.41 9.74 -2.27
CA LEU A 138 -3.82 9.92 -2.63
C LEU A 138 -4.76 9.55 -1.48
N GLN A 139 -4.53 8.41 -0.83
CA GLN A 139 -5.35 7.97 0.31
C GLN A 139 -5.20 8.92 1.51
N PHE A 140 -3.99 9.44 1.75
CA PHE A 140 -3.75 10.41 2.82
C PHE A 140 -4.46 11.75 2.54
N ALA A 141 -4.32 12.29 1.32
CA ALA A 141 -5.01 13.51 0.91
C ALA A 141 -6.54 13.34 0.97
N PHE A 142 -7.05 12.17 0.60
CA PHE A 142 -8.46 11.84 0.75
C PHE A 142 -8.91 11.79 2.22
N ASP A 143 -8.14 11.15 3.10
CA ASP A 143 -8.47 11.06 4.52
C ASP A 143 -8.46 12.44 5.20
N GLU A 144 -7.49 13.30 4.86
CA GLU A 144 -7.42 14.69 5.33
C GLU A 144 -8.64 15.50 4.86
N LEU A 145 -8.96 15.42 3.57
CA LEU A 145 -10.15 16.06 2.99
C LEU A 145 -11.44 15.55 3.65
N PHE A 146 -11.51 14.26 3.97
CA PHE A 146 -12.67 13.66 4.62
C PHE A 146 -12.86 14.13 6.06
N VAL A 147 -11.76 14.38 6.80
CA VAL A 147 -11.81 14.99 8.14
C VAL A 147 -12.33 16.42 8.06
N GLU A 148 -11.85 17.22 7.10
CA GLU A 148 -12.35 18.58 6.89
C GLU A 148 -13.83 18.59 6.50
N PHE A 149 -14.24 17.69 5.62
CA PHE A 149 -15.65 17.52 5.23
C PHE A 149 -16.54 17.26 6.43
N LYS A 150 -16.14 16.34 7.34
CA LYS A 150 -16.89 16.08 8.58
C LYS A 150 -16.99 17.32 9.46
N LYS A 151 -15.89 18.05 9.63
CA LYS A 151 -15.87 19.30 10.41
C LYS A 151 -16.83 20.34 9.84
N LYS A 152 -16.85 20.50 8.51
CA LYS A 152 -17.79 21.40 7.82
C LYS A 152 -19.24 20.96 7.93
N CYS A 153 -19.52 19.65 7.83
CA CYS A 153 -20.87 19.12 8.04
C CYS A 153 -21.41 19.44 9.43
N SER A 154 -20.57 19.29 10.48
CA SER A 154 -20.97 19.66 11.84
C SER A 154 -21.28 21.15 11.96
N GLN A 155 -20.46 22.02 11.37
CA GLN A 155 -20.72 23.47 11.37
C GLN A 155 -22.02 23.82 10.65
N TYR A 156 -22.26 23.24 9.47
CA TYR A 156 -23.49 23.44 8.72
C TYR A 156 -24.73 22.98 9.50
N SER A 157 -24.64 21.82 10.18
CA SER A 157 -25.73 21.35 11.03
C SER A 157 -26.03 22.30 12.19
N SER A 158 -25.01 22.91 12.79
CA SER A 158 -25.19 23.92 13.85
C SER A 158 -25.81 25.20 13.29
N LEU A 159 -25.34 25.67 12.13
CA LEU A 159 -25.87 26.85 11.47
C LEU A 159 -27.34 26.68 11.07
N LYS A 160 -27.70 25.51 10.54
CA LYS A 160 -29.09 25.15 10.19
C LYS A 160 -30.02 25.16 11.41
N LYS A 161 -29.57 24.64 12.56
CA LYS A 161 -30.35 24.67 13.81
C LYS A 161 -30.55 26.09 14.33
N ASN A 162 -29.52 26.92 14.24
CA ASN A 162 -29.60 28.32 14.65
C ASN A 162 -30.55 29.13 13.74
N MET A 163 -30.52 28.88 12.43
CA MET A 163 -31.45 29.50 11.48
C MET A 163 -32.91 29.11 11.75
N ALA A 164 -33.18 27.83 12.03
CA ALA A 164 -34.52 27.36 12.38
C ALA A 164 -35.03 27.82 13.76
N SER A 165 -34.18 28.44 14.58
CA SER A 165 -34.55 29.01 15.89
C SER A 165 -34.79 30.53 15.83
N ILE A 166 -34.57 31.15 14.68
CA ILE A 166 -34.76 32.59 14.45
C ILE A 166 -36.09 32.89 13.73
N GLU A 167 -36.72 31.89 13.08
CA GLU A 167 -38.13 31.90 12.66
C GLU A 167 -39.07 31.57 13.83
#